data_AF-A0A0C9UA94-F1
#
_entry.id   AF-A0A0C9UA94-F1
#
_cell.length_a   1.000
_cell.length_b   1.000
_cell.length_c   1.000
_cell.angle_alpha   90.00
_cell.angle_beta   90.00
_cell.angle_gamma   90.00
#
_symmetry.space_group_name_H-M   'P 1'
#
loop_
_entity.id
_entity.type
_entity.pdbx_description
1 polymer ?
#
loop_
_entity_poly.entity_id
_entity_poly.type
_entity_poly.pdbx_seq_one_letter_code
_entity_poly.pdbx_strand_id
1 'polypeptide(L)'
;MSLFRRELSISTIRRTVLGRDPPTVNRLNGESFQQDALVTFNGYQYAVFYGSDATATATTPRHVSVARRSLASLASQAQWETLTLTDYNQTDDDGHDIISLGICSKDGTLHIAFDQHDNDLNYRISRKGVATNPSGVKWGPELFGSIQNFLPGLETINRSEHFENVTYPRFLSIPSGNMLLEMRVGRSGLGDDWLYEYDGQVGKWKEIGKYLEGVQNNAYINGFDIDNKGVLQVSWTYRDFINDTGQDVAVEAGPNGPENNHDMDFGYSMDLGITWQNNWGQTIANMTSSEPIFPNSAGITIFGIPKYGGILNQEAQTVDDQRRIHVLNRENTTGTELWYHYWRSTTKDWTRSPFLDLSVTPTVLGKRGKLAAYHDNLIAILPDNAPNSTRLQLLGSTAQGHFSDWSVLWDGVGNGWEPLLDRTRLNEGVLSMLIVNGTQVEVVDFELSD
;
A
#
# COMPACT_ATOMS: atom_id res chain seq x y z
N MET A 1 31.13 4.18 -28.82
CA MET A 1 30.46 5.48 -28.60
C MET A 1 30.01 5.50 -27.15
N SER A 2 30.69 6.28 -26.31
CA SER A 2 30.32 6.47 -24.91
C SER A 2 29.10 7.37 -24.86
N LEU A 3 27.90 6.79 -24.81
CA LEU A 3 26.71 7.52 -24.42
C LEU A 3 26.87 7.81 -22.93
N PHE A 4 27.16 9.08 -22.60
CA PHE A 4 26.98 9.58 -21.24
C PHE A 4 25.48 9.40 -20.90
N ARG A 5 25.12 8.31 -20.22
CA ARG A 5 23.81 8.23 -19.55
C ARG A 5 23.87 9.21 -18.38
N ARG A 6 22.86 10.06 -18.24
CA ARG A 6 22.76 10.91 -17.06
C ARG A 6 22.37 10.02 -15.89
N GLU A 7 22.93 10.32 -14.73
CA GLU A 7 22.47 9.73 -13.48
C GLU A 7 21.03 10.20 -13.24
N LEU A 8 20.17 9.30 -12.71
CA LEU A 8 18.82 9.67 -12.30
C LEU A 8 18.93 10.86 -11.35
N SER A 9 18.19 11.91 -11.66
CA SER A 9 18.11 13.11 -10.83
C SER A 9 16.66 13.36 -10.46
N ILE A 10 16.48 13.96 -9.28
CA ILE A 10 15.18 14.29 -8.73
C ILE A 10 15.13 15.75 -8.32
N SER A 11 14.04 16.44 -8.63
CA SER A 11 13.84 17.82 -8.20
C SER A 11 12.40 18.06 -7.78
N THR A 12 12.18 18.82 -6.72
CA THR A 12 10.81 19.11 -6.26
C THR A 12 10.12 20.08 -7.23
N ILE A 13 8.99 19.65 -7.80
CA ILE A 13 8.15 20.46 -8.68
C ILE A 13 7.22 21.34 -7.85
N ARG A 14 6.48 20.72 -6.93
CA ARG A 14 5.45 21.39 -6.13
C ARG A 14 5.13 20.64 -4.85
N ARG A 15 4.67 21.40 -3.86
CA ARG A 15 4.06 20.91 -2.61
C ARG A 15 2.70 21.55 -2.46
N THR A 16 1.67 20.75 -2.25
CA THR A 16 0.28 21.21 -2.10
C THR A 16 -0.37 20.60 -0.88
N VAL A 17 -1.15 21.38 -0.14
CA VAL A 17 -1.86 20.92 1.06
C VAL A 17 -3.22 20.34 0.67
N LEU A 18 -3.54 19.15 1.19
CA LEU A 18 -4.88 18.54 1.10
C LEU A 18 -5.79 19.05 2.21
N GLY A 19 -5.26 19.10 3.43
CA GLY A 19 -5.99 19.57 4.61
C GLY A 19 -5.17 19.43 5.88
N ARG A 20 -5.76 19.84 7.00
CA ARG A 20 -5.18 19.62 8.34
C ARG A 20 -5.33 18.15 8.72
N ASP A 21 -4.27 17.57 9.26
CA ASP A 21 -4.29 16.22 9.81
C ASP A 21 -5.09 16.21 11.13
N PRO A 22 -5.91 15.18 11.42
CA PRO A 22 -6.59 15.06 12.71
C PRO A 22 -5.58 15.02 13.88
N PRO A 23 -5.90 15.63 15.02
CA PRO A 23 -5.02 15.63 16.19
C PRO A 23 -5.15 14.33 16.99
N THR A 24 -4.84 13.20 16.35
CA THR A 24 -4.87 11.84 16.92
C THR A 24 -3.51 11.43 17.47
N VAL A 25 -3.50 10.44 18.35
CA VAL A 25 -2.26 9.83 18.85
C VAL A 25 -1.72 8.83 17.84
N ASN A 26 -2.60 8.00 17.27
CA ASN A 26 -2.27 7.07 16.21
C ASN A 26 -2.48 7.71 14.83
N ARG A 27 -1.84 7.15 13.82
CA ARG A 27 -1.77 7.74 12.48
C ARG A 27 -2.86 7.16 11.59
N LEU A 28 -3.91 7.93 11.32
CA LEU A 28 -4.97 7.52 10.39
C LEU A 28 -4.60 7.77 8.92
N ASN A 29 -3.70 8.74 8.68
CA ASN A 29 -3.17 9.08 7.37
C ASN A 29 -1.67 8.76 7.34
N GLY A 30 -1.15 8.30 6.20
CA GLY A 30 0.29 8.09 6.06
C GLY A 30 0.78 6.84 6.79
N GLU A 31 -0.01 5.77 6.74
CA GLU A 31 0.41 4.41 7.09
C GLU A 31 0.65 3.62 5.81
N SER A 32 1.77 2.93 5.71
CA SER A 32 2.27 2.24 4.50
C SER A 32 1.29 1.24 3.89
N PHE A 33 0.36 0.70 4.66
CA PHE A 33 -0.71 -0.19 4.20
C PHE A 33 -1.99 0.55 3.73
N GLN A 34 -2.01 1.88 3.76
CA GLN A 34 -3.00 2.72 3.08
C GLN A 34 -2.77 2.67 1.56
N GLN A 35 -3.32 1.65 0.89
CA GLN A 35 -3.00 1.30 -0.50
C GLN A 35 -4.26 1.34 -1.40
N ASP A 36 -4.46 2.37 -2.22
CA ASP A 36 -3.67 3.61 -2.35
C ASP A 36 -4.36 4.80 -1.68
N ALA A 37 -3.59 5.77 -1.18
CA ALA A 37 -4.11 7.06 -0.71
C ALA A 37 -4.14 8.14 -1.80
N LEU A 38 -3.36 7.95 -2.88
CA LEU A 38 -3.11 8.92 -3.93
C LEU A 38 -2.99 8.18 -5.28
N VAL A 39 -3.84 8.53 -6.24
CA VAL A 39 -3.89 7.86 -7.55
C VAL A 39 -4.08 8.89 -8.66
N THR A 40 -3.30 8.79 -9.73
CA THR A 40 -3.46 9.58 -10.94
C THR A 40 -4.22 8.81 -12.00
N PHE A 41 -5.22 9.46 -12.60
CA PHE A 41 -5.98 8.90 -13.70
C PHE A 41 -6.50 10.01 -14.60
N ASN A 42 -6.32 9.84 -15.91
CA ASN A 42 -6.96 10.67 -16.93
C ASN A 42 -6.73 12.19 -16.75
N GLY A 43 -5.48 12.59 -16.49
CA GLY A 43 -5.08 14.00 -16.32
C GLY A 43 -5.53 14.65 -15.01
N TYR A 44 -6.03 13.86 -14.06
CA TYR A 44 -6.38 14.26 -12.71
C TYR A 44 -5.65 13.39 -11.70
N GLN A 45 -5.39 13.95 -10.53
CA GLN A 45 -4.92 13.19 -9.38
C GLN A 45 -5.98 13.23 -8.29
N TYR A 46 -6.19 12.09 -7.64
CA TYR A 46 -7.20 11.84 -6.63
C TYR A 46 -6.53 11.44 -5.33
N ALA A 47 -7.04 11.93 -4.21
CA ALA A 47 -6.52 11.60 -2.89
C ALA A 47 -7.66 11.28 -1.92
N VAL A 48 -7.39 10.38 -0.98
CA VAL A 48 -8.26 10.09 0.17
C VAL A 48 -7.50 10.35 1.47
N PHE A 49 -8.16 11.00 2.42
CA PHE A 49 -7.58 11.32 3.72
C PHE A 49 -8.67 11.63 4.74
N TYR A 50 -8.35 11.50 6.02
CA TYR A 50 -9.11 12.15 7.08
C TYR A 50 -8.61 13.58 7.24
N GLY A 51 -9.52 14.55 7.08
CA GLY A 51 -9.24 15.96 7.33
C GLY A 51 -9.81 16.41 8.67
N SER A 52 -9.26 17.50 9.20
CA SER A 52 -9.81 18.17 10.38
C SER A 52 -9.93 19.69 10.18
N ASP A 53 -10.76 20.33 10.99
CA ASP A 53 -10.78 21.80 11.10
C ASP A 53 -9.86 22.29 12.22
N ALA A 54 -9.70 23.61 12.34
CA ALA A 54 -8.78 24.19 13.30
C ALA A 54 -9.20 24.04 14.78
N THR A 55 -10.46 23.69 15.04
CA THR A 55 -11.06 23.52 16.35
C THR A 55 -11.18 22.05 16.79
N ALA A 56 -10.86 21.12 15.90
CA ALA A 56 -10.88 19.69 16.18
C ALA A 56 -9.96 19.33 17.35
N THR A 57 -10.44 18.39 18.16
CA THR A 57 -9.70 17.73 19.26
C THR A 57 -9.57 16.24 18.95
N ALA A 58 -8.81 15.50 19.78
CA ALA A 58 -8.67 14.05 19.62
C ALA A 58 -10.02 13.29 19.65
N THR A 59 -11.04 13.87 20.28
CA THR A 59 -12.39 13.30 20.39
C THR A 59 -13.35 13.80 19.31
N THR A 60 -12.93 14.71 18.43
CA THR A 60 -13.76 15.16 17.32
C THR A 60 -13.88 14.02 16.30
N PRO A 61 -15.12 13.62 15.92
CA PRO A 61 -15.30 12.62 14.88
C PRO A 61 -14.62 13.04 13.58
N ARG A 62 -14.04 12.08 12.89
CA ARG A 62 -13.37 12.29 11.61
C ARG A 62 -14.23 11.73 10.49
N HIS A 63 -14.06 12.31 9.31
CA HIS A 63 -14.86 11.99 8.14
C HIS A 63 -13.95 11.74 6.95
N VAL A 64 -14.32 10.75 6.13
CA VAL A 64 -13.61 10.44 4.90
C VAL A 64 -13.70 11.63 3.95
N SER A 65 -12.56 12.14 3.51
CA SER A 65 -12.45 13.18 2.51
C SER A 65 -11.87 12.61 1.22
N VAL A 66 -12.49 12.98 0.09
CA VAL A 66 -12.06 12.60 -1.26
C VAL A 66 -11.74 13.88 -2.01
N ALA A 67 -10.49 14.03 -2.42
CA ALA A 67 -10.01 15.20 -3.13
C ALA A 67 -9.61 14.86 -4.56
N ARG A 68 -9.72 15.84 -5.45
CA ARG A 68 -9.11 15.77 -6.79
C ARG A 68 -8.43 17.08 -7.16
N ARG A 69 -7.45 17.02 -8.05
CA ARG A 69 -6.90 18.18 -8.75
C ARG A 69 -6.65 17.86 -10.22
N SER A 70 -6.84 18.84 -11.09
CA SER A 70 -6.40 18.73 -12.49
C SER A 70 -4.89 18.88 -12.58
N LEU A 71 -4.23 18.05 -13.40
CA LEU A 71 -2.81 18.15 -13.72
C LEU A 71 -2.53 19.13 -14.88
N ALA A 72 -3.55 19.51 -15.64
CA ALA A 72 -3.43 20.48 -16.74
C ALA A 72 -3.30 21.94 -16.25
N SER A 73 -3.65 22.22 -14.98
CA SER A 73 -3.51 23.56 -14.43
C SER A 73 -2.03 23.88 -14.16
N LEU A 74 -1.40 24.59 -15.11
CA LEU A 74 -0.02 25.11 -15.04
C LEU A 74 0.21 26.14 -13.91
N ALA A 75 -0.80 26.40 -13.08
CA ALA A 75 -0.63 27.27 -11.91
C ALA A 75 0.13 26.51 -10.82
N SER A 76 1.09 27.17 -10.20
CA SER A 76 1.83 26.74 -9.00
C SER A 76 0.95 26.46 -7.76
N GLN A 77 -0.37 26.45 -7.93
CA GLN A 77 -1.39 26.23 -6.92
C GLN A 77 -2.61 25.52 -7.54
N ALA A 78 -2.42 24.38 -8.22
CA ALA A 78 -3.54 23.51 -8.57
C ALA A 78 -4.32 23.18 -7.28
N GLN A 79 -5.45 23.84 -7.09
CA GLN A 79 -6.26 23.72 -5.88
C GLN A 79 -6.93 22.36 -5.87
N TRP A 80 -6.92 21.72 -4.70
CA TRP A 80 -7.68 20.50 -4.48
C TRP A 80 -9.17 20.85 -4.33
N GLU A 81 -10.01 20.22 -5.15
CA GLU A 81 -11.45 20.16 -4.91
C GLU A 81 -11.68 19.00 -3.95
N THR A 82 -12.17 19.28 -2.74
CA THR A 82 -12.40 18.25 -1.71
C THR A 82 -13.88 18.13 -1.40
N LEU A 83 -14.39 16.90 -1.35
CA LEU A 83 -15.67 16.55 -0.75
C LEU A 83 -15.41 15.75 0.53
N THR A 84 -16.32 15.85 1.49
CA THR A 84 -16.27 15.11 2.75
C THR A 84 -17.58 14.36 2.96
N LEU A 85 -17.47 13.10 3.34
CA LEU A 85 -18.60 12.19 3.57
C LEU A 85 -18.97 12.21 5.05
N THR A 86 -19.98 13.01 5.41
CA THR A 86 -20.32 13.32 6.82
C THR A 86 -21.38 12.40 7.42
N ASP A 87 -21.82 11.38 6.69
CA ASP A 87 -22.84 10.41 7.08
C ASP A 87 -22.29 9.23 7.91
N TYR A 88 -20.99 9.26 8.25
CA TYR A 88 -20.32 8.27 9.09
C TYR A 88 -19.26 8.92 9.97
N ASN A 89 -19.36 8.70 11.28
CA ASN A 89 -18.41 9.26 12.25
C ASN A 89 -17.33 8.22 12.55
N GLN A 90 -16.11 8.46 12.06
CA GLN A 90 -14.95 7.72 12.50
C GLN A 90 -14.53 8.26 13.89
N THR A 91 -14.53 7.41 14.91
CA THR A 91 -14.30 7.81 16.32
C THR A 91 -13.13 7.13 17.00
N ASP A 92 -12.66 6.02 16.45
CA ASP A 92 -11.56 5.26 17.03
C ASP A 92 -10.21 5.91 16.64
N ASP A 93 -9.29 5.96 17.60
CA ASP A 93 -7.93 6.49 17.38
C ASP A 93 -7.02 5.28 17.16
N ASP A 94 -7.11 4.68 15.98
CA ASP A 94 -6.40 3.46 15.60
C ASP A 94 -5.68 3.65 14.26
N GLY A 95 -4.41 3.28 14.18
CA GLY A 95 -3.62 3.38 12.94
C GLY A 95 -4.07 2.42 11.83
N HIS A 96 -4.88 1.41 12.17
CA HIS A 96 -5.44 0.46 11.21
C HIS A 96 -6.56 1.07 10.35
N ASP A 97 -7.24 2.10 10.87
CA ASP A 97 -8.49 2.67 10.33
C ASP A 97 -8.30 3.59 9.12
N ILE A 98 -7.34 3.24 8.25
CA ILE A 98 -6.96 3.99 7.05
C ILE A 98 -8.10 4.10 6.01
N ILE A 99 -7.87 4.86 4.95
CA ILE A 99 -8.76 4.91 3.77
C ILE A 99 -7.98 4.45 2.53
N SER A 100 -8.48 3.40 1.86
CA SER A 100 -7.94 2.92 0.58
C SER A 100 -8.81 3.38 -0.58
N LEU A 101 -8.18 3.84 -1.66
CA LEU A 101 -8.80 4.31 -2.89
C LEU A 101 -8.46 3.37 -4.06
N GLY A 102 -9.49 3.00 -4.81
CA GLY A 102 -9.37 2.35 -6.12
C GLY A 102 -10.11 3.14 -7.20
N ILE A 103 -9.61 3.10 -8.44
CA ILE A 103 -10.26 3.75 -9.60
C ILE A 103 -10.46 2.72 -10.70
N CYS A 104 -11.71 2.43 -11.05
CA CYS A 104 -11.97 1.51 -12.17
C CYS A 104 -11.80 2.30 -13.46
N SER A 105 -10.73 2.03 -14.21
CA SER A 105 -10.46 2.77 -15.44
C SER A 105 -11.50 2.52 -16.54
N LYS A 106 -12.18 1.36 -16.50
CA LYS A 106 -13.19 0.98 -17.50
C LYS A 106 -14.48 1.80 -17.43
N ASP A 107 -14.97 2.11 -16.22
CA ASP A 107 -16.22 2.88 -16.06
C ASP A 107 -16.06 4.17 -15.25
N GLY A 108 -14.87 4.45 -14.73
CA GLY A 108 -14.52 5.69 -14.05
C GLY A 108 -15.11 5.82 -12.65
N THR A 109 -15.52 4.73 -12.00
CA THR A 109 -15.92 4.77 -10.59
C THR A 109 -14.72 4.92 -9.66
N LEU A 110 -14.94 5.63 -8.56
CA LEU A 110 -14.03 5.68 -7.41
C LEU A 110 -14.58 4.71 -6.36
N HIS A 111 -13.71 3.87 -5.83
CA HIS A 111 -14.00 2.88 -4.81
C HIS A 111 -13.24 3.27 -3.55
N ILE A 112 -13.91 3.27 -2.41
CA ILE A 112 -13.27 3.52 -1.12
C ILE A 112 -13.68 2.46 -0.12
N ALA A 113 -12.71 1.99 0.64
CA ALA A 113 -12.89 1.20 1.84
C ALA A 113 -12.13 1.89 2.97
N PHE A 114 -12.72 2.00 4.16
CA PHE A 114 -12.21 2.87 5.21
C PHE A 114 -12.56 2.37 6.60
N ASP A 115 -11.81 2.78 7.62
CA ASP A 115 -12.14 2.49 9.03
C ASP A 115 -12.33 0.99 9.29
N GLN A 116 -11.28 0.21 8.99
CA GLN A 116 -11.28 -1.25 8.97
C GLN A 116 -10.23 -1.79 9.93
N HIS A 117 -10.67 -2.25 11.09
CA HIS A 117 -9.87 -3.05 12.00
C HIS A 117 -10.76 -4.09 12.69
N ASP A 118 -10.74 -5.31 12.15
CA ASP A 118 -11.51 -6.44 12.62
C ASP A 118 -13.01 -6.09 12.82
N ASN A 119 -13.56 -5.33 11.88
CA ASN A 119 -14.94 -4.85 11.90
C ASN A 119 -15.68 -5.11 10.56
N ASP A 120 -16.98 -4.80 10.55
CA ASP A 120 -17.81 -4.89 9.33
C ASP A 120 -17.26 -4.01 8.21
N LEU A 121 -17.31 -4.51 6.98
CA LEU A 121 -16.87 -3.76 5.80
C LEU A 121 -17.54 -2.40 5.72
N ASN A 122 -16.75 -1.33 5.62
CA ASN A 122 -17.20 0.01 5.30
C ASN A 122 -16.75 0.36 3.88
N TYR A 123 -17.61 0.08 2.90
CA TYR A 123 -17.31 0.28 1.48
C TYR A 123 -18.27 1.26 0.83
N ARG A 124 -17.74 2.12 -0.05
CA ARG A 124 -18.54 2.99 -0.94
C ARG A 124 -17.99 3.00 -2.35
N ILE A 125 -18.90 3.26 -3.28
CA ILE A 125 -18.59 3.45 -4.70
C ILE A 125 -19.23 4.73 -5.21
N SER A 126 -18.53 5.45 -6.08
CA SER A 126 -19.05 6.61 -6.77
C SER A 126 -19.90 6.24 -8.00
N ARG A 127 -20.59 7.22 -8.58
CA ARG A 127 -21.27 7.06 -9.87
C ARG A 127 -20.25 6.77 -10.98
N LYS A 128 -20.66 6.01 -11.99
CA LYS A 128 -19.87 5.82 -13.22
C LYS A 128 -19.56 7.16 -13.89
N GLY A 129 -18.41 7.26 -14.53
CA GLY A 129 -17.97 8.43 -15.28
C GLY A 129 -17.19 9.47 -14.48
N VAL A 130 -17.08 9.33 -13.16
CA VAL A 130 -16.45 10.34 -12.28
C VAL A 130 -14.98 10.58 -12.64
N ALA A 131 -14.24 9.51 -12.90
CA ALA A 131 -12.81 9.58 -13.23
C ALA A 131 -12.53 9.60 -14.74
N THR A 132 -13.45 9.11 -15.59
CA THR A 132 -13.29 9.12 -17.05
C THR A 132 -13.76 10.41 -17.72
N ASN A 133 -14.65 11.19 -17.07
CA ASN A 133 -15.02 12.54 -17.49
C ASN A 133 -14.97 13.53 -16.31
N PRO A 134 -13.80 13.76 -15.70
CA PRO A 134 -13.68 14.50 -14.45
C PRO A 134 -14.10 15.96 -14.57
N SER A 135 -13.85 16.61 -15.71
CA SER A 135 -14.27 17.99 -15.97
C SER A 135 -15.79 18.17 -16.08
N GLY A 136 -16.53 17.11 -16.41
CA GLY A 136 -17.99 17.13 -16.57
C GLY A 136 -18.75 16.86 -15.27
N VAL A 137 -18.05 16.67 -14.15
CA VAL A 137 -18.62 16.21 -12.89
C VAL A 137 -18.55 17.32 -11.85
N LYS A 138 -19.69 17.63 -11.24
CA LYS A 138 -19.74 18.48 -10.04
C LYS A 138 -19.18 17.67 -8.86
N TRP A 139 -18.11 18.16 -8.24
CA TRP A 139 -17.48 17.49 -7.12
C TRP A 139 -18.27 17.71 -5.83
N GLY A 140 -18.86 16.64 -5.28
CA GLY A 140 -19.70 16.70 -4.08
C GLY A 140 -20.07 15.31 -3.56
N PRO A 141 -20.51 15.20 -2.29
CA PRO A 141 -20.79 13.91 -1.64
C PRO A 141 -21.87 13.08 -2.34
N GLU A 142 -22.77 13.71 -3.11
CA GLU A 142 -23.79 13.06 -3.92
C GLU A 142 -23.24 12.12 -5.00
N LEU A 143 -21.93 12.19 -5.28
CA LEU A 143 -21.24 11.28 -6.18
C LEU A 143 -21.18 9.86 -5.62
N PHE A 144 -21.22 9.67 -4.30
CA PHE A 144 -21.11 8.36 -3.67
C PHE A 144 -22.48 7.81 -3.25
N GLY A 145 -22.65 6.48 -3.40
CA GLY A 145 -23.78 5.74 -2.81
C GLY A 145 -23.68 5.66 -1.29
N SER A 146 -24.64 5.04 -0.61
CA SER A 146 -24.56 4.76 0.83
C SER A 146 -23.41 3.82 1.17
N ILE A 147 -23.02 3.77 2.44
CA ILE A 147 -22.08 2.77 2.97
C ILE A 147 -22.68 1.37 2.82
N GLN A 148 -21.83 0.42 2.44
CA GLN A 148 -22.18 -0.99 2.26
C GLN A 148 -21.21 -1.85 3.05
N ASN A 149 -21.74 -2.88 3.69
CA ASN A 149 -21.00 -3.94 4.37
C ASN A 149 -20.95 -5.25 3.57
N PHE A 150 -20.90 -5.06 2.26
CA PHE A 150 -20.67 -6.08 1.25
C PHE A 150 -20.21 -5.39 -0.04
N LEU A 151 -19.67 -6.18 -0.96
CA LEU A 151 -19.30 -5.71 -2.29
C LEU A 151 -20.48 -5.88 -3.27
N PRO A 152 -20.86 -4.86 -4.07
CA PRO A 152 -21.94 -4.97 -5.06
C PRO A 152 -21.80 -6.19 -5.97
N GLY A 153 -22.85 -7.01 -6.07
CA GLY A 153 -22.84 -8.29 -6.79
C GLY A 153 -22.58 -9.53 -5.91
N LEU A 154 -22.20 -9.34 -4.64
CA LEU A 154 -21.98 -10.39 -3.64
C LEU A 154 -22.97 -10.29 -2.47
N GLU A 155 -24.19 -9.84 -2.71
CA GLU A 155 -25.20 -9.64 -1.67
C GLU A 155 -25.59 -10.94 -0.93
N THR A 156 -25.40 -12.09 -1.58
CA THR A 156 -25.84 -13.40 -1.07
C THR A 156 -24.70 -14.27 -0.55
N ILE A 157 -23.45 -13.79 -0.56
CA ILE A 157 -22.31 -14.53 -0.03
C ILE A 157 -22.37 -14.61 1.49
N ASN A 158 -21.64 -15.54 2.10
CA ASN A 158 -21.54 -15.66 3.54
C ASN A 158 -20.84 -14.42 4.14
N ARG A 159 -21.62 -13.44 4.58
CA ARG A 159 -21.07 -12.16 5.04
C ARG A 159 -20.11 -12.29 6.22
N SER A 160 -20.32 -13.24 7.11
CA SER A 160 -19.46 -13.44 8.29
C SER A 160 -18.05 -13.92 7.91
N GLU A 161 -17.96 -14.70 6.84
CA GLU A 161 -16.68 -15.23 6.32
C GLU A 161 -15.91 -14.20 5.49
N HIS A 162 -16.61 -13.23 4.89
CA HIS A 162 -16.00 -12.32 3.91
C HIS A 162 -15.91 -10.86 4.37
N PHE A 163 -16.81 -10.38 5.24
CA PHE A 163 -17.06 -8.94 5.45
C PHE A 163 -17.31 -8.48 6.90
N GLU A 164 -17.13 -9.31 7.95
CA GLU A 164 -17.38 -8.92 9.37
C GLU A 164 -16.11 -8.62 10.20
N ASN A 165 -14.95 -9.14 9.80
CA ASN A 165 -13.66 -8.92 10.51
C ASN A 165 -12.61 -8.44 9.53
N VAL A 166 -12.90 -7.35 8.82
CA VAL A 166 -12.07 -6.89 7.70
C VAL A 166 -10.99 -5.93 8.21
N THR A 167 -9.78 -6.10 7.69
CA THR A 167 -8.63 -5.22 7.91
C THR A 167 -7.82 -5.08 6.60
N TYR A 168 -7.16 -3.93 6.42
CA TYR A 168 -6.25 -3.64 5.29
C TYR A 168 -6.83 -3.85 3.88
N PRO A 169 -7.91 -3.16 3.48
CA PRO A 169 -8.38 -3.22 2.10
C PRO A 169 -7.33 -2.62 1.13
N ARG A 170 -7.04 -3.31 0.03
CA ARG A 170 -6.08 -2.87 -1.00
C ARG A 170 -6.68 -3.00 -2.39
N PHE A 171 -6.76 -1.88 -3.11
CA PHE A 171 -7.24 -1.87 -4.49
C PHE A 171 -6.06 -1.96 -5.47
N LEU A 172 -6.25 -2.69 -6.57
CA LEU A 172 -5.27 -2.74 -7.65
C LEU A 172 -5.97 -2.61 -9.00
N SER A 173 -5.60 -1.58 -9.77
CA SER A 173 -6.03 -1.46 -11.17
C SER A 173 -5.28 -2.47 -12.03
N ILE A 174 -5.99 -3.17 -12.91
CA ILE A 174 -5.38 -4.21 -13.76
C ILE A 174 -5.47 -3.86 -15.27
N PRO A 175 -4.60 -4.42 -16.14
CA PRO A 175 -4.50 -4.02 -17.55
C PRO A 175 -5.79 -4.12 -18.37
N SER A 176 -6.75 -4.96 -17.97
CA SER A 176 -8.06 -5.08 -18.63
C SER A 176 -8.99 -3.88 -18.37
N GLY A 177 -8.56 -2.96 -17.50
CA GLY A 177 -9.32 -1.81 -17.00
C GLY A 177 -10.29 -2.14 -15.85
N ASN A 178 -10.36 -3.42 -15.45
CA ASN A 178 -11.00 -3.86 -14.23
C ASN A 178 -10.14 -3.51 -13.01
N MET A 179 -10.60 -3.90 -11.82
CA MET A 179 -9.85 -3.80 -10.59
C MET A 179 -9.87 -5.11 -9.82
N LEU A 180 -8.85 -5.29 -8.99
CA LEU A 180 -8.84 -6.26 -7.90
C LEU A 180 -8.99 -5.53 -6.56
N LEU A 181 -9.56 -6.24 -5.59
CA LEU A 181 -9.59 -5.85 -4.19
C LEU A 181 -9.09 -7.03 -3.37
N GLU A 182 -8.04 -6.79 -2.59
CA GLU A 182 -7.54 -7.71 -1.58
C GLU A 182 -7.93 -7.19 -0.18
N MET A 183 -8.35 -8.10 0.70
CA MET A 183 -8.73 -7.78 2.08
C MET A 183 -8.33 -8.93 2.99
N ARG A 184 -7.79 -8.59 4.16
CA ARG A 184 -7.64 -9.56 5.24
C ARG A 184 -8.95 -9.69 6.00
N VAL A 185 -9.42 -10.92 6.21
CA VAL A 185 -10.63 -11.22 6.98
C VAL A 185 -10.29 -12.19 8.11
N GLY A 186 -10.67 -11.82 9.33
CA GLY A 186 -10.42 -12.60 10.53
C GLY A 186 -9.34 -11.99 11.42
N ARG A 187 -9.22 -12.54 12.62
CA ARG A 187 -8.39 -11.99 13.69
C ARG A 187 -6.93 -12.44 13.61
N SER A 188 -6.09 -11.83 14.45
CA SER A 188 -4.71 -12.28 14.68
C SER A 188 -4.62 -13.79 14.97
N GLY A 189 -3.71 -14.46 14.26
CA GLY A 189 -3.47 -15.91 14.23
C GLY A 189 -4.34 -16.74 13.30
N LEU A 190 -5.42 -16.18 12.74
CA LEU A 190 -6.42 -16.90 11.91
C LEU A 190 -7.05 -15.96 10.87
N GLY A 191 -6.28 -15.00 10.37
CA GLY A 191 -6.74 -14.02 9.39
C GLY A 191 -6.29 -14.45 8.01
N ASP A 192 -7.23 -14.41 7.08
CA ASP A 192 -7.13 -14.93 5.72
C ASP A 192 -7.15 -13.78 4.72
N ASP A 193 -6.33 -13.84 3.67
CA ASP A 193 -6.36 -12.82 2.61
C ASP A 193 -7.23 -13.28 1.44
N TRP A 194 -8.29 -12.49 1.18
CA TRP A 194 -9.29 -12.75 0.15
C TRP A 194 -9.12 -11.83 -1.05
N LEU A 195 -9.40 -12.36 -2.23
CA LEU A 195 -9.31 -11.64 -3.49
C LEU A 195 -10.66 -11.57 -4.22
N TYR A 196 -10.97 -10.38 -4.74
CA TYR A 196 -12.18 -10.09 -5.50
C TYR A 196 -11.82 -9.32 -6.78
N GLU A 197 -12.59 -9.51 -7.86
CA GLU A 197 -12.45 -8.74 -9.11
C GLU A 197 -13.69 -7.90 -9.37
N TYR A 198 -13.50 -6.61 -9.65
CA TYR A 198 -14.55 -5.71 -10.14
C TYR A 198 -14.54 -5.69 -11.66
N ASP A 199 -15.65 -6.13 -12.26
CA ASP A 199 -15.89 -5.94 -13.68
C ASP A 199 -16.56 -4.59 -13.92
N GLY A 200 -15.81 -3.60 -14.42
CA GLY A 200 -16.35 -2.27 -14.71
C GLY A 200 -17.40 -2.24 -15.83
N GLN A 201 -17.43 -3.24 -16.71
CA GLN A 201 -18.45 -3.36 -17.75
C GLN A 201 -19.81 -3.66 -17.11
N VAL A 202 -19.82 -4.62 -16.18
CA VAL A 202 -21.02 -5.04 -15.46
C VAL A 202 -21.34 -4.12 -14.28
N GLY A 203 -20.31 -3.50 -13.69
CA GLY A 203 -20.39 -2.69 -12.48
C GLY A 203 -20.55 -3.52 -11.20
N LYS A 204 -19.98 -4.73 -11.15
CA LYS A 204 -20.12 -5.67 -10.03
C LYS A 204 -18.80 -6.35 -9.68
N TRP A 205 -18.67 -6.71 -8.41
CA TRP A 205 -17.61 -7.57 -7.90
C TRP A 205 -17.98 -9.05 -8.06
N LYS A 206 -16.97 -9.87 -8.26
CA LYS A 206 -17.02 -11.33 -8.11
C LYS A 206 -15.89 -11.77 -7.19
N GLU A 207 -16.12 -12.83 -6.45
CA GLU A 207 -15.09 -13.49 -5.67
C GLU A 207 -14.11 -14.19 -6.62
N ILE A 208 -12.82 -14.10 -6.30
CA ILE A 208 -11.79 -14.99 -6.85
C ILE A 208 -11.52 -16.10 -5.84
N GLY A 209 -11.22 -15.76 -4.59
CA GLY A 209 -11.09 -16.70 -3.49
C GLY A 209 -10.08 -16.26 -2.43
N LYS A 210 -9.97 -17.05 -1.37
CA LYS A 210 -8.95 -16.93 -0.31
C LYS A 210 -7.61 -17.46 -0.82
N TYR A 211 -6.61 -16.59 -0.99
CA TYR A 211 -5.32 -17.00 -1.55
C TYR A 211 -4.22 -17.21 -0.51
N LEU A 212 -4.28 -16.56 0.65
CA LEU A 212 -3.44 -16.85 1.82
C LEU A 212 -4.34 -17.26 2.98
N GLU A 213 -3.99 -18.36 3.65
CA GLU A 213 -4.69 -18.82 4.85
C GLU A 213 -3.79 -18.73 6.09
N GLY A 214 -4.30 -18.10 7.14
CA GLY A 214 -3.62 -18.02 8.43
C GLY A 214 -3.82 -19.29 9.25
N VAL A 215 -2.74 -19.94 9.68
CA VAL A 215 -2.81 -21.16 10.51
C VAL A 215 -1.93 -21.01 11.74
N GLN A 216 -2.53 -20.56 12.85
CA GLN A 216 -1.79 -20.17 14.07
C GLN A 216 -0.72 -19.08 13.81
N ASN A 217 -0.91 -18.33 12.73
CA ASN A 217 -0.10 -17.21 12.29
C ASN A 217 -0.92 -16.34 11.33
N ASN A 218 -0.35 -15.24 10.87
CA ASN A 218 -0.88 -14.46 9.75
C ASN A 218 0.20 -14.14 8.75
N ALA A 219 -0.15 -14.20 7.47
CA ALA A 219 0.62 -13.51 6.45
C ALA A 219 0.37 -12.00 6.56
N TYR A 220 1.42 -11.21 6.38
CA TYR A 220 1.33 -9.77 6.22
C TYR A 220 2.08 -9.35 4.96
N ILE A 221 1.32 -9.06 3.90
CA ILE A 221 1.91 -8.73 2.60
C ILE A 221 2.60 -7.36 2.61
N ASN A 222 3.77 -7.25 1.99
CA ASN A 222 4.46 -5.98 1.75
C ASN A 222 3.77 -5.17 0.64
N GLY A 223 3.03 -5.84 -0.23
CA GLY A 223 2.24 -5.21 -1.29
C GLY A 223 1.61 -6.24 -2.21
N PHE A 224 0.78 -5.71 -3.11
CA PHE A 224 -0.02 -6.48 -4.05
C PHE A 224 0.13 -5.81 -5.42
N ASP A 225 1.07 -6.31 -6.23
CA ASP A 225 1.50 -5.66 -7.47
C ASP A 225 1.25 -6.54 -8.69
N ILE A 226 0.99 -5.89 -9.82
CA ILE A 226 0.83 -6.55 -11.13
C ILE A 226 1.88 -6.04 -12.09
N ASP A 227 2.52 -6.96 -12.83
CA ASP A 227 3.50 -6.60 -13.84
C ASP A 227 2.85 -6.21 -15.18
N ASN A 228 3.66 -5.71 -16.12
CA ASN A 228 3.21 -5.32 -17.47
C ASN A 228 2.73 -6.47 -18.37
N LYS A 229 2.76 -7.72 -17.89
CA LYS A 229 2.19 -8.91 -18.52
C LYS A 229 0.96 -9.43 -17.79
N GLY A 230 0.51 -8.75 -16.73
CA GLY A 230 -0.65 -9.16 -15.94
C GLY A 230 -0.33 -10.22 -14.88
N VAL A 231 0.94 -10.42 -14.52
CA VAL A 231 1.34 -11.35 -13.47
C VAL A 231 1.26 -10.65 -12.12
N LEU A 232 0.38 -11.13 -11.24
CA LEU A 232 0.31 -10.71 -9.85
C LEU A 232 1.52 -11.26 -9.09
N GLN A 233 2.14 -10.43 -8.26
CA GLN A 233 3.30 -10.80 -7.45
C GLN A 233 3.11 -10.26 -6.03
N VAL A 234 3.30 -11.15 -5.05
CA VAL A 234 3.10 -10.84 -3.63
C VAL A 234 4.28 -11.37 -2.85
N SER A 235 4.78 -10.55 -1.94
CA SER A 235 5.72 -10.92 -0.90
C SER A 235 5.12 -10.63 0.46
N TRP A 236 5.48 -11.43 1.46
CA TRP A 236 4.97 -11.29 2.82
C TRP A 236 5.97 -11.79 3.84
N THR A 237 5.65 -11.54 5.10
CA THR A 237 6.25 -12.19 6.26
C THR A 237 5.13 -12.83 7.07
N TYR A 238 5.43 -13.92 7.79
CA TYR A 238 4.48 -14.49 8.74
C TYR A 238 4.70 -13.89 10.12
N ARG A 239 3.61 -13.71 10.86
CA ARG A 239 3.67 -13.48 12.31
C ARG A 239 2.97 -14.63 13.02
N ASP A 240 3.72 -15.35 13.84
CA ASP A 240 3.14 -16.40 14.67
C ASP A 240 2.20 -15.82 15.72
N PHE A 241 1.11 -16.55 15.97
CA PHE A 241 0.18 -16.23 17.03
C PHE A 241 0.71 -16.70 18.39
N ILE A 242 0.65 -15.80 19.36
CA ILE A 242 0.77 -16.10 20.77
C ILE A 242 -0.59 -15.85 21.42
N ASN A 243 -1.08 -16.86 22.16
CA ASN A 243 -2.37 -16.80 22.82
C ASN A 243 -2.48 -15.60 23.76
N ASP A 244 -3.47 -14.75 23.48
CA ASP A 244 -3.79 -13.51 24.18
C ASP A 244 -5.02 -13.64 25.09
N THR A 245 -5.54 -14.84 25.31
CA THR A 245 -6.73 -15.07 26.17
C THR A 245 -6.54 -14.41 27.54
N GLY A 246 -7.39 -13.42 27.83
CA GLY A 246 -7.37 -12.66 29.09
C GLY A 246 -6.41 -11.46 29.11
N GLN A 247 -5.87 -11.06 27.96
CA GLN A 247 -5.06 -9.85 27.79
C GLN A 247 -5.81 -8.82 26.92
N ASP A 248 -5.71 -7.54 27.29
CA ASP A 248 -6.25 -6.42 26.52
C ASP A 248 -5.16 -5.94 25.54
N VAL A 249 -5.16 -6.49 24.32
CA VAL A 249 -4.09 -6.27 23.32
C VAL A 249 -4.66 -5.67 22.03
N ALA A 250 -5.28 -4.50 22.16
CA ALA A 250 -5.85 -3.75 21.04
C ALA A 250 -4.81 -2.88 20.27
N VAL A 251 -3.52 -2.99 20.59
CA VAL A 251 -2.46 -2.15 20.02
C VAL A 251 -1.36 -3.06 19.49
N GLU A 252 -0.49 -2.56 18.60
CA GLU A 252 0.71 -3.27 18.10
C GLU A 252 1.67 -3.79 19.20
N ALA A 253 1.33 -3.58 20.48
CA ALA A 253 1.91 -4.18 21.66
C ALA A 253 0.95 -5.21 22.29
N GLY A 254 1.33 -6.46 22.16
CA GLY A 254 0.75 -7.64 22.80
C GLY A 254 1.75 -8.78 22.64
N PRO A 255 1.45 -10.03 23.04
CA PRO A 255 2.35 -11.14 22.77
C PRO A 255 2.46 -11.41 21.24
N ASN A 256 1.62 -10.77 20.43
CA ASN A 256 1.61 -10.79 18.97
C ASN A 256 2.33 -9.57 18.35
N GLY A 257 3.42 -9.10 18.95
CA GLY A 257 4.24 -8.00 18.42
C GLY A 257 5.09 -8.39 17.21
N PRO A 258 5.72 -7.40 16.54
CA PRO A 258 6.54 -7.62 15.34
C PRO A 258 7.77 -8.50 15.59
N GLU A 259 8.21 -8.68 16.85
CA GLU A 259 9.28 -9.61 17.20
C GLU A 259 8.96 -11.07 16.85
N ASN A 260 7.68 -11.39 16.66
CA ASN A 260 7.22 -12.70 16.20
C ASN A 260 7.11 -12.81 14.69
N ASN A 261 7.41 -11.74 13.94
CA ASN A 261 7.51 -11.83 12.50
C ASN A 261 8.72 -12.72 12.14
N HIS A 262 8.57 -13.50 11.08
CA HIS A 262 9.60 -14.37 10.55
C HIS A 262 9.38 -14.60 9.06
N ASP A 263 10.47 -14.97 8.40
CA ASP A 263 10.56 -15.31 6.99
C ASP A 263 10.21 -14.17 6.02
N MET A 264 10.89 -14.17 4.88
CA MET A 264 10.48 -13.42 3.69
C MET A 264 10.02 -14.43 2.64
N ASP A 265 8.72 -14.36 2.33
CA ASP A 265 8.02 -15.28 1.46
C ASP A 265 7.59 -14.60 0.15
N PHE A 266 7.33 -15.42 -0.87
CA PHE A 266 6.93 -14.95 -2.20
C PHE A 266 6.05 -15.94 -2.95
N GLY A 267 5.10 -15.38 -3.72
CA GLY A 267 4.26 -16.11 -4.66
C GLY A 267 3.81 -15.22 -5.82
N TYR A 268 3.47 -15.83 -6.95
CA TYR A 268 2.94 -15.10 -8.10
C TYR A 268 1.79 -15.85 -8.78
N SER A 269 0.93 -15.10 -9.48
CA SER A 269 -0.19 -15.63 -10.25
C SER A 269 -0.21 -15.06 -11.65
N MET A 270 -0.39 -15.92 -12.66
CA MET A 270 -0.45 -15.53 -14.07
C MET A 270 -1.88 -15.34 -14.59
N ASP A 271 -2.88 -15.62 -13.76
CA ASP A 271 -4.30 -15.65 -14.11
C ASP A 271 -5.15 -14.84 -13.11
N LEU A 272 -4.58 -13.71 -12.68
CA LEU A 272 -5.23 -12.72 -11.80
C LEU A 272 -5.70 -13.31 -10.45
N GLY A 273 -4.95 -14.27 -9.93
CA GLY A 273 -5.10 -14.81 -8.58
C GLY A 273 -5.86 -16.14 -8.51
N ILE A 274 -6.26 -16.72 -9.64
CA ILE A 274 -6.97 -18.02 -9.66
C ILE A 274 -6.01 -19.16 -9.29
N THR A 275 -4.80 -19.18 -9.86
CA THR A 275 -3.73 -20.12 -9.49
C THR A 275 -2.48 -19.38 -9.07
N TRP A 276 -1.80 -19.90 -8.05
CA TRP A 276 -0.55 -19.33 -7.53
C TRP A 276 0.60 -20.30 -7.67
N GLN A 277 1.78 -19.74 -7.94
CA GLN A 277 3.02 -20.47 -8.11
C GLN A 277 4.10 -19.92 -7.18
N ASN A 278 4.96 -20.82 -6.70
CA ASN A 278 6.17 -20.46 -5.96
C ASN A 278 7.29 -19.98 -6.89
N ASN A 279 8.44 -19.61 -6.32
CA ASN A 279 9.60 -19.13 -7.08
C ASN A 279 10.01 -20.02 -8.27
N TRP A 280 9.90 -21.34 -8.11
CA TRP A 280 10.30 -22.35 -9.10
C TRP A 280 9.22 -22.65 -10.15
N GLY A 281 8.02 -22.07 -10.03
CA GLY A 281 6.91 -22.28 -10.94
C GLY A 281 6.06 -23.50 -10.63
N GLN A 282 6.15 -24.04 -9.41
CA GLN A 282 5.27 -25.09 -8.94
C GLN A 282 3.97 -24.46 -8.43
N THR A 283 2.82 -24.99 -8.84
CA THR A 283 1.52 -24.56 -8.32
C THR A 283 1.43 -24.87 -6.82
N ILE A 284 1.05 -23.85 -6.03
CA ILE A 284 0.94 -23.91 -4.57
C ILE A 284 -0.46 -23.55 -4.05
N ALA A 285 -1.35 -23.04 -4.93
CA ALA A 285 -2.74 -22.75 -4.61
C ALA A 285 -3.61 -22.73 -5.87
N ASN A 286 -4.90 -23.03 -5.71
CA ASN A 286 -5.93 -22.95 -6.75
C ASN A 286 -7.30 -22.58 -6.16
N MET A 287 -7.77 -21.39 -6.49
CA MET A 287 -9.00 -20.81 -5.94
C MET A 287 -10.26 -21.50 -6.45
N THR A 288 -10.21 -22.09 -7.65
CA THR A 288 -11.33 -22.89 -8.20
C THR A 288 -11.58 -24.15 -7.37
N SER A 289 -10.56 -24.64 -6.65
CA SER A 289 -10.64 -25.81 -5.78
C SER A 289 -10.61 -25.45 -4.29
N SER A 290 -10.68 -24.15 -3.95
CA SER A 290 -10.58 -23.64 -2.58
C SER A 290 -9.30 -24.14 -1.86
N GLU A 291 -8.19 -24.18 -2.58
CA GLU A 291 -6.87 -24.58 -2.05
C GLU A 291 -5.99 -23.33 -1.92
N PRO A 292 -5.92 -22.68 -0.75
CA PRO A 292 -5.08 -21.49 -0.54
C PRO A 292 -3.60 -21.84 -0.38
N ILE A 293 -2.76 -20.81 -0.37
CA ILE A 293 -1.39 -20.92 0.11
C ILE A 293 -1.44 -21.04 1.64
N PHE A 294 -0.93 -22.16 2.16
CA PHE A 294 -0.76 -22.39 3.60
C PHE A 294 0.66 -22.01 4.03
N PRO A 295 0.91 -21.79 5.34
CA PRO A 295 2.26 -21.50 5.86
C PRO A 295 3.29 -22.60 5.61
N ASN A 296 2.84 -23.84 5.34
CA ASN A 296 3.70 -24.96 5.00
C ASN A 296 3.75 -25.26 3.49
N SER A 297 3.16 -24.41 2.63
CA SER A 297 3.20 -24.59 1.18
C SER A 297 4.64 -24.62 0.69
N ALA A 298 4.94 -25.60 -0.16
CA ALA A 298 6.31 -25.87 -0.56
C ALA A 298 6.92 -24.69 -1.34
N GLY A 299 8.03 -24.19 -0.83
CA GLY A 299 8.87 -23.24 -1.55
C GLY A 299 8.39 -21.78 -1.57
N ILE A 300 7.51 -21.40 -0.63
CA ILE A 300 7.11 -20.00 -0.46
C ILE A 300 8.22 -19.14 0.17
N THR A 301 8.99 -19.72 1.10
CA THR A 301 10.06 -19.01 1.81
C THR A 301 11.29 -18.84 0.94
N ILE A 302 11.64 -17.58 0.67
CA ILE A 302 12.84 -17.19 -0.08
C ILE A 302 14.01 -17.03 0.86
N PHE A 303 13.81 -16.32 1.97
CA PHE A 303 14.81 -16.13 3.00
C PHE A 303 14.23 -16.51 4.36
N GLY A 304 14.86 -17.49 5.01
CA GLY A 304 14.57 -17.80 6.40
C GLY A 304 15.07 -16.67 7.29
N ILE A 305 14.16 -15.98 7.95
CA ILE A 305 14.47 -14.89 8.89
C ILE A 305 13.82 -15.27 10.21
N PRO A 306 14.58 -15.56 11.28
CA PRO A 306 13.97 -16.01 12.52
C PRO A 306 13.16 -14.90 13.18
N LYS A 307 12.30 -15.29 14.12
CA LYS A 307 11.76 -14.36 15.12
C LYS A 307 12.89 -13.59 15.80
N TYR A 308 12.61 -12.36 16.20
CA TYR A 308 13.61 -11.40 16.67
C TYR A 308 14.68 -11.04 15.62
N GLY A 309 14.52 -11.49 14.36
CA GLY A 309 15.39 -11.19 13.24
C GLY A 309 15.14 -9.81 12.60
N GLY A 310 14.18 -9.04 13.13
CA GLY A 310 13.95 -7.63 12.78
C GLY A 310 13.00 -7.39 11.61
N ILE A 311 12.59 -8.42 10.86
CA ILE A 311 11.64 -8.27 9.75
C ILE A 311 10.33 -7.66 10.21
N LEU A 312 9.87 -6.62 9.52
CA LEU A 312 8.62 -5.94 9.80
C LEU A 312 7.55 -6.33 8.78
N ASN A 313 6.30 -6.28 9.19
CA ASN A 313 5.15 -6.51 8.33
C ASN A 313 4.77 -5.26 7.51
N GLN A 314 4.20 -5.49 6.32
CA GLN A 314 3.58 -4.47 5.47
C GLN A 314 4.50 -3.30 5.10
N GLU A 315 5.76 -3.58 4.78
CA GLU A 315 6.71 -2.54 4.45
C GLU A 315 6.47 -1.99 3.01
N ALA A 316 7.21 -2.50 2.02
CA ALA A 316 6.93 -2.17 0.62
C ALA A 316 7.46 -3.21 -0.36
N GLN A 317 6.80 -3.26 -1.51
CA GLN A 317 7.32 -3.89 -2.72
C GLN A 317 6.93 -3.07 -3.95
N THR A 318 7.58 -3.37 -5.07
CA THR A 318 7.22 -2.90 -6.41
C THR A 318 7.73 -3.89 -7.44
N VAL A 319 7.16 -3.86 -8.65
CA VAL A 319 7.63 -4.65 -9.79
C VAL A 319 8.06 -3.70 -10.90
N ASP A 320 9.26 -3.89 -11.43
CA ASP A 320 9.78 -3.04 -12.50
C ASP A 320 9.34 -3.46 -13.91
N ASP A 321 9.69 -2.65 -14.91
CA ASP A 321 9.32 -2.87 -16.32
C ASP A 321 9.90 -4.17 -16.91
N GLN A 322 10.99 -4.68 -16.34
CA GLN A 322 11.62 -5.94 -16.71
C GLN A 322 11.00 -7.14 -15.96
N ARG A 323 10.04 -6.89 -15.08
CA ARG A 323 9.29 -7.85 -14.25
C ARG A 323 10.13 -8.45 -13.12
N ARG A 324 11.09 -7.69 -12.61
CA ARG A 324 11.80 -7.99 -11.37
C ARG A 324 10.96 -7.46 -10.22
N ILE A 325 10.72 -8.30 -9.21
CA ILE A 325 10.13 -7.84 -7.96
C ILE A 325 11.24 -7.31 -7.05
N HIS A 326 10.95 -6.17 -6.42
CA HIS A 326 11.78 -5.53 -5.41
C HIS A 326 10.98 -5.42 -4.13
N VAL A 327 11.58 -5.79 -3.01
CA VAL A 327 10.99 -5.73 -1.68
C VAL A 327 11.92 -4.91 -0.79
N LEU A 328 11.36 -3.95 -0.07
CA LEU A 328 12.02 -3.24 1.02
C LEU A 328 11.52 -3.87 2.30
N ASN A 329 12.43 -4.18 3.20
CA ASN A 329 12.11 -4.50 4.58
C ASN A 329 13.27 -4.05 5.48
N ARG A 330 13.27 -4.47 6.73
CA ARG A 330 14.36 -4.26 7.68
C ARG A 330 14.75 -5.59 8.34
N GLU A 331 15.96 -5.67 8.87
CA GLU A 331 16.40 -6.82 9.65
C GLU A 331 17.45 -6.43 10.70
N ASN A 332 17.51 -7.25 11.75
CA ASN A 332 18.44 -7.15 12.86
C ASN A 332 19.57 -8.16 12.74
N THR A 333 20.52 -7.89 11.84
CA THR A 333 21.68 -8.78 11.63
C THR A 333 22.92 -8.37 12.44
N THR A 334 22.93 -7.17 13.01
CA THR A 334 24.10 -6.58 13.68
C THR A 334 23.84 -6.13 15.12
N GLY A 335 22.68 -6.48 15.69
CA GLY A 335 22.22 -5.98 17.00
C GLY A 335 21.40 -4.68 16.92
N THR A 336 21.27 -4.10 15.72
CA THR A 336 20.45 -2.93 15.39
C THR A 336 19.73 -3.20 14.06
N GLU A 337 18.55 -2.62 13.87
CA GLU A 337 17.81 -2.72 12.61
C GLU A 337 18.54 -1.99 11.48
N LEU A 338 18.62 -2.64 10.31
CA LEU A 338 19.10 -2.07 9.05
C LEU A 338 18.01 -2.19 7.99
N TRP A 339 17.94 -1.23 7.08
CA TRP A 339 17.12 -1.38 5.88
C TRP A 339 17.72 -2.48 5.01
N TYR A 340 16.87 -3.30 4.39
CA TYR A 340 17.23 -4.37 3.48
C TYR A 340 16.46 -4.27 2.17
N HIS A 341 17.19 -4.46 1.07
CA HIS A 341 16.63 -4.66 -0.25
C HIS A 341 16.70 -6.13 -0.61
N TYR A 342 15.55 -6.69 -0.98
CA TYR A 342 15.46 -8.01 -1.60
C TYR A 342 14.96 -7.82 -3.02
N TRP A 343 15.54 -8.53 -3.98
CA TRP A 343 15.00 -8.50 -5.33
C TRP A 343 15.22 -9.81 -6.06
N ARG A 344 14.30 -10.07 -6.98
CA ARG A 344 14.30 -11.26 -7.82
C ARG A 344 14.63 -10.90 -9.25
N SER A 345 15.62 -11.58 -9.82
CA SER A 345 15.98 -11.45 -11.23
C SER A 345 14.94 -12.08 -12.16
N THR A 346 15.05 -11.77 -13.44
CA THR A 346 14.25 -12.41 -14.50
C THR A 346 14.59 -13.89 -14.70
N THR A 347 15.75 -14.34 -14.19
CA THR A 347 16.18 -15.75 -14.14
C THR A 347 15.77 -16.46 -12.85
N LYS A 348 14.95 -15.80 -12.00
CA LYS A 348 14.41 -16.34 -10.74
C LYS A 348 15.41 -16.43 -9.58
N ASP A 349 16.54 -15.76 -9.71
CA ASP A 349 17.56 -15.68 -8.66
C ASP A 349 17.24 -14.52 -7.71
N TRP A 350 17.36 -14.76 -6.41
CA TRP A 350 17.12 -13.75 -5.39
C TRP A 350 18.41 -13.17 -4.85
N THR A 351 18.42 -11.85 -4.68
CA THR A 351 19.47 -11.11 -3.97
C THR A 351 18.87 -10.49 -2.73
N ARG A 352 19.66 -10.45 -1.65
CA ARG A 352 19.35 -9.83 -0.37
C ARG A 352 20.56 -9.04 0.07
N SER A 353 20.39 -7.73 0.29
CA SER A 353 21.48 -6.84 0.66
C SER A 353 21.01 -5.76 1.63
N PRO A 354 21.77 -5.46 2.70
CA PRO A 354 21.51 -4.30 3.53
C PRO A 354 21.82 -3.02 2.75
N PHE A 355 21.12 -1.94 3.08
CA PHE A 355 21.60 -0.60 2.72
C PHE A 355 22.70 -0.20 3.71
N LEU A 356 23.93 -0.09 3.22
CA LEU A 356 25.09 0.29 4.02
C LEU A 356 25.32 1.80 3.99
N ASP A 357 26.00 2.31 5.02
CA ASP A 357 26.40 3.72 5.16
C ASP A 357 25.24 4.74 5.06
N LEU A 358 24.02 4.31 5.42
CA LEU A 358 22.87 5.18 5.52
C LEU A 358 22.87 6.00 6.80
N SER A 359 22.46 7.25 6.64
CA SER A 359 22.22 8.18 7.76
C SER A 359 20.77 8.16 8.26
N VAL A 360 19.89 7.39 7.61
CA VAL A 360 18.52 7.12 8.06
C VAL A 360 18.44 5.65 8.45
N THR A 361 18.13 5.37 9.70
CA THR A 361 18.11 3.99 10.24
C THR A 361 16.71 3.59 10.64
N PRO A 362 16.28 2.35 10.36
CA PRO A 362 15.01 1.86 10.85
C PRO A 362 15.06 1.56 12.35
N THR A 363 13.89 1.39 12.96
CA THR A 363 13.73 0.82 14.31
C THR A 363 12.70 -0.30 14.27
N VAL A 364 12.58 -1.10 15.33
CA VAL A 364 11.67 -2.28 15.34
C VAL A 364 10.23 -1.94 14.95
N LEU A 365 9.69 -0.84 15.48
CA LEU A 365 8.33 -0.33 15.23
C LEU A 365 8.33 1.03 14.50
N GLY A 366 9.43 1.31 13.80
CA GLY A 366 9.60 2.58 13.11
C GLY A 366 8.74 2.68 11.85
N LYS A 367 8.39 3.91 11.47
CA LYS A 367 7.83 4.30 10.16
C LYS A 367 8.38 3.45 9.02
N ARG A 368 7.49 2.94 8.17
CA ARG A 368 7.83 2.10 7.03
C ARG A 368 8.20 2.89 5.78
N GLY A 369 9.06 2.31 4.95
CA GLY A 369 9.52 2.92 3.70
C GLY A 369 8.67 2.57 2.47
N LYS A 370 9.07 3.08 1.30
CA LYS A 370 8.49 2.74 -0.01
C LYS A 370 9.56 2.48 -1.07
N LEU A 371 9.16 1.77 -2.12
CA LEU A 371 9.95 1.58 -3.34
C LEU A 371 9.16 2.11 -4.55
N ALA A 372 9.88 2.68 -5.51
CA ALA A 372 9.35 3.06 -6.81
C ALA A 372 10.29 2.59 -7.91
N ALA A 373 9.78 1.81 -8.87
CA ALA A 373 10.50 1.48 -10.09
C ALA A 373 10.24 2.55 -11.17
N TYR A 374 11.30 3.05 -11.80
CA TYR A 374 11.21 4.03 -12.87
C TYR A 374 12.27 3.74 -13.95
N HIS A 375 11.81 3.26 -15.11
CA HIS A 375 12.67 2.74 -16.18
C HIS A 375 13.65 1.67 -15.65
N ASP A 376 14.95 1.86 -15.88
CA ASP A 376 16.02 0.98 -15.41
C ASP A 376 16.46 1.28 -13.97
N ASN A 377 15.75 2.16 -13.24
CA ASN A 377 16.13 2.61 -11.91
C ASN A 377 15.14 2.15 -10.84
N LEU A 378 15.66 2.00 -9.63
CA LEU A 378 14.87 1.78 -8.42
C LEU A 378 15.12 2.95 -7.46
N ILE A 379 14.04 3.50 -6.91
CA ILE A 379 14.08 4.56 -5.91
C ILE A 379 13.60 3.97 -4.57
N ALA A 380 14.44 4.05 -3.54
CA ALA A 380 14.05 3.74 -2.17
C ALA A 380 13.71 5.03 -1.42
N ILE A 381 12.56 5.05 -0.77
CA ILE A 381 12.00 6.19 -0.05
C ILE A 381 12.01 5.81 1.43
N LEU A 382 13.01 6.30 2.16
CA LEU A 382 13.36 5.81 3.50
C LEU A 382 13.13 6.91 4.55
N PRO A 383 12.11 6.77 5.42
CA PRO A 383 11.93 7.69 6.53
C PRO A 383 13.00 7.43 7.60
N ASP A 384 13.41 8.48 8.29
CA ASP A 384 14.27 8.37 9.46
C ASP A 384 13.45 8.04 10.70
N ASN A 385 13.83 6.98 11.43
CA ASN A 385 13.14 6.54 12.65
C ASN A 385 13.77 7.06 13.94
N ALA A 386 14.72 8.00 13.88
CA ALA A 386 15.12 8.74 15.06
C ALA A 386 13.90 9.44 15.72
N PRO A 387 13.85 9.54 17.07
CA PRO A 387 12.72 10.14 17.78
C PRO A 387 12.36 11.54 17.25
N ASN A 388 11.07 11.75 16.92
CA ASN A 388 10.53 13.00 16.36
C ASN A 388 11.11 13.42 15.01
N SER A 389 11.87 12.56 14.32
CA SER A 389 12.44 12.89 13.02
C SER A 389 11.35 13.00 11.96
N THR A 390 11.38 14.10 11.21
CA THR A 390 10.58 14.28 9.98
C THR A 390 11.43 14.10 8.72
N ARG A 391 12.67 13.61 8.89
CA ARG A 391 13.61 13.42 7.80
C ARG A 391 13.19 12.24 6.93
N LEU A 392 13.39 12.42 5.63
CA LEU A 392 13.10 11.45 4.59
C LEU A 392 14.25 11.49 3.60
N GLN A 393 14.75 10.33 3.20
CA GLN A 393 15.84 10.20 2.25
C GLN A 393 15.38 9.36 1.05
N LEU A 394 15.65 9.85 -0.15
CA LEU A 394 15.38 9.13 -1.40
C LEU A 394 16.72 8.68 -1.98
N LEU A 395 16.85 7.38 -2.18
CA LEU A 395 18.04 6.74 -2.76
C LEU A 395 17.71 6.19 -4.14
N GLY A 396 18.64 6.28 -5.07
CA GLY A 396 18.52 5.75 -6.43
C GLY A 396 19.56 4.67 -6.68
N SER A 397 19.17 3.62 -7.38
CA SER A 397 20.06 2.55 -7.81
C SER A 397 19.64 2.04 -9.19
N THR A 398 20.55 1.40 -9.91
CA THR A 398 20.35 1.03 -11.31
C THR A 398 20.33 -0.47 -11.53
N ALA A 399 19.58 -0.88 -12.55
CA ALA A 399 19.60 -2.25 -13.07
C ALA A 399 21.00 -2.69 -13.50
N GLN A 400 21.81 -1.78 -14.06
CA GLN A 400 23.18 -2.06 -14.50
C GLN A 400 24.11 -2.37 -13.32
N GLY A 401 23.96 -1.64 -12.23
CA GLY A 401 24.66 -1.90 -10.96
C GLY A 401 24.05 -3.05 -10.16
N HIS A 402 23.14 -3.84 -10.74
CA HIS A 402 22.44 -4.94 -10.07
C HIS A 402 21.77 -4.53 -8.76
N PHE A 403 21.31 -3.28 -8.68
CA PHE A 403 20.70 -2.67 -7.51
C PHE A 403 21.61 -2.64 -6.27
N SER A 404 22.93 -2.51 -6.48
CA SER A 404 23.93 -2.40 -5.41
C SER A 404 24.66 -1.04 -5.40
N ASP A 405 24.35 -0.17 -6.35
CA ASP A 405 24.98 1.13 -6.61
C ASP A 405 24.14 2.30 -6.08
N TRP A 406 23.63 2.16 -4.85
CA TRP A 406 22.76 3.16 -4.23
C TRP A 406 23.45 4.50 -4.03
N SER A 407 22.76 5.58 -4.41
CA SER A 407 23.20 6.96 -4.23
C SER A 407 22.06 7.83 -3.71
N VAL A 408 22.38 8.89 -2.97
CA VAL A 408 21.36 9.82 -2.47
C VAL A 408 20.88 10.71 -3.61
N LEU A 409 19.59 10.60 -3.94
CA LEU A 409 18.92 11.48 -4.90
C LEU A 409 18.39 12.75 -4.23
N TRP A 410 17.82 12.58 -3.03
CA TRP A 410 17.25 13.67 -2.25
C TRP A 410 17.29 13.38 -0.76
N ASP A 411 17.45 14.43 0.03
CA ASP A 411 17.48 14.36 1.49
C ASP A 411 16.81 15.63 2.04
N GLY A 412 15.77 15.45 2.84
CA GLY A 412 15.01 16.57 3.34
C GLY A 412 14.11 16.21 4.50
N VAL A 413 13.25 17.15 4.85
CA VAL A 413 12.39 17.08 6.04
C VAL A 413 10.93 17.39 5.71
N GLY A 414 10.05 17.09 6.66
CA GLY A 414 8.62 17.38 6.56
C GLY A 414 7.75 16.16 6.30
N ASN A 415 8.26 14.95 6.48
CA ASN A 415 7.47 13.72 6.55
C ASN A 415 7.56 13.13 7.96
N GLY A 416 6.58 13.47 8.80
CA GLY A 416 6.42 12.95 10.15
C GLY A 416 6.02 11.48 10.17
N TRP A 417 5.19 11.03 9.22
CA TRP A 417 4.62 9.67 9.15
C TRP A 417 5.25 8.82 8.04
N GLU A 418 4.58 7.75 7.59
CA GLU A 418 5.05 6.87 6.53
C GLU A 418 4.71 7.48 5.17
N PRO A 419 5.65 7.53 4.21
CA PRO A 419 5.38 8.08 2.88
C PRO A 419 4.47 7.16 2.07
N LEU A 420 3.54 7.74 1.31
CA LEU A 420 2.67 7.03 0.37
C LEU A 420 2.91 7.51 -1.04
N LEU A 421 2.73 6.62 -2.02
CA LEU A 421 3.14 6.80 -3.39
C LEU A 421 1.95 6.72 -4.34
N ASP A 422 1.87 7.67 -5.27
CA ASP A 422 1.08 7.51 -6.49
C ASP A 422 1.88 6.73 -7.53
N ARG A 423 1.68 5.42 -7.58
CA ARG A 423 2.41 4.51 -8.48
C ARG A 423 2.13 4.83 -9.95
N THR A 424 0.92 5.32 -10.26
CA THR A 424 0.49 5.55 -11.64
C THR A 424 1.19 6.74 -12.30
N ARG A 425 1.54 7.77 -11.50
CA ARG A 425 2.16 9.01 -11.98
C ARG A 425 3.64 8.88 -12.31
N LEU A 426 4.29 7.80 -11.88
CA LEU A 426 5.66 7.46 -12.29
C LEU A 426 5.79 7.36 -13.82
N ASN A 427 4.75 6.89 -14.52
CA ASN A 427 4.71 6.81 -15.99
C ASN A 427 4.78 8.19 -16.68
N GLU A 428 4.51 9.26 -15.94
CA GLU A 428 4.60 10.65 -16.41
C GLU A 428 5.96 11.29 -16.06
N GLY A 429 6.92 10.51 -15.54
CA GLY A 429 8.20 11.03 -15.06
C GLY A 429 8.10 11.81 -13.75
N VAL A 430 7.04 11.59 -12.96
CA VAL A 430 6.80 12.30 -11.72
C VAL A 430 6.61 11.34 -10.55
N LEU A 431 7.47 11.46 -9.53
CA LEU A 431 7.28 10.81 -8.24
C LEU A 431 6.37 11.70 -7.38
N SER A 432 5.11 11.33 -7.26
CA SER A 432 4.15 11.99 -6.37
C SER A 432 4.00 11.24 -5.06
N MET A 433 4.22 11.92 -3.95
CA MET A 433 4.08 11.34 -2.62
C MET A 433 3.03 12.07 -1.80
N LEU A 434 2.15 11.33 -1.14
CA LEU A 434 1.37 11.85 -0.01
C LEU A 434 2.21 11.70 1.26
N ILE A 435 2.40 12.81 1.96
CA ILE A 435 3.15 12.88 3.21
C ILE A 435 2.34 13.61 4.27
N VAL A 436 2.65 13.35 5.52
CA VAL A 436 2.05 14.06 6.65
C VAL A 436 3.16 14.74 7.44
N ASN A 437 3.11 16.06 7.56
CA ASN A 437 4.18 16.84 8.18
C ASN A 437 4.04 17.00 9.71
N GLY A 438 3.07 16.31 10.30
CA GLY A 438 2.68 16.38 11.72
C GLY A 438 1.52 17.35 12.00
N THR A 439 1.12 18.17 11.04
CA THR A 439 -0.05 19.06 11.17
C THR A 439 -0.96 19.07 9.94
N GLN A 440 -0.40 18.72 8.77
CA GLN A 440 -1.09 18.75 7.49
C GLN A 440 -0.80 17.49 6.69
N VAL A 441 -1.81 17.07 5.94
CA VAL A 441 -1.69 16.09 4.87
C VAL A 441 -1.36 16.85 3.58
N GLU A 442 -0.32 16.44 2.89
CA GLU A 442 0.23 17.14 1.74
C GLU A 442 0.61 16.17 0.63
N VAL A 443 0.65 16.69 -0.60
CA VAL A 443 1.23 15.99 -1.75
C VAL A 443 2.45 16.75 -2.22
N VAL A 444 3.58 16.05 -2.31
CA VAL A 444 4.84 16.54 -2.90
C VAL A 444 5.09 15.83 -4.21
N ASP A 445 5.29 16.61 -5.26
CA ASP A 445 5.65 16.09 -6.58
C ASP A 445 7.11 16.36 -6.86
N PHE A 446 7.80 15.32 -7.34
CA PHE A 446 9.17 15.41 -7.80
C PHE A 446 9.26 15.04 -9.28
N GLU A 447 10.01 15.82 -10.05
CA GLU A 447 10.38 15.50 -11.42
C GLU A 447 11.51 14.48 -11.38
N LEU A 448 11.37 13.43 -12.18
CA LEU A 448 12.42 12.44 -12.43
C LEU A 448 13.03 12.74 -13.80
N SER A 449 14.35 12.84 -13.86
CA SER A 449 15.08 13.10 -15.11
C SER A 449 16.26 12.15 -15.25
N ASP A 450 16.36 11.50 -16.41
CA ASP A 450 17.38 10.52 -16.80
C ASP A 450 18.21 10.91 -18.05
#